data_AF-V2VBW7-F1
#
_entry.id   AF-V2VBW7-F1
#
_cell.length_a   1.000
_cell.length_b   1.000
_cell.length_c   1.000
_cell.angle_alpha   90.00
_cell.angle_beta   90.00
_cell.angle_gamma   90.00
#
_symmetry.space_group_name_H-M   'P 1'
#
loop_
_entity.id
_entity.type
_entity.pdbx_description
1 polymer ?
#
loop_
_entity_poly.entity_id
_entity_poly.type
_entity_poly.pdbx_seq_one_letter_code
_entity_poly.pdbx_strand_id
1 'polypeptide(L)' 'MKSIVKNVAWDVALQSHKCKRNLKHIIAKGDRRLKIKEGRSESHYCMQCAEKILKGGLLKINSLIDDI' A
#
# COMPACT_ATOMS: atom_id res chain seq x y z
N MET A 1 -5.59 -17.99 7.65
CA MET A 1 -5.61 -16.57 8.06
C MET A 1 -4.24 -16.20 8.62
N LYS A 2 -3.50 -15.25 8.03
CA LYS A 2 -2.24 -14.71 8.60
C LYS A 2 -1.99 -13.23 8.24
N SER A 3 -1.08 -12.65 9.03
CA SER A 3 -1.09 -11.39 9.79
C SER A 3 -1.31 -10.02 9.13
N ILE A 4 -1.86 -9.14 9.97
CA ILE A 4 -1.46 -7.76 10.31
C ILE A 4 -0.07 -7.39 9.75
N VAL A 5 -0.12 -6.52 8.75
CA VAL A 5 0.96 -5.80 8.05
C VAL A 5 2.01 -6.70 7.38
N LYS A 6 1.70 -7.02 6.11
CA LYS A 6 2.63 -7.29 5.01
C LYS A 6 3.85 -6.37 5.09
N ASN A 7 5.00 -6.73 4.53
CA ASN A 7 6.14 -5.80 4.47
C ASN A 7 5.71 -4.55 3.68
N VAL A 8 5.38 -3.47 4.40
CA VAL A 8 4.92 -2.19 3.87
C VAL A 8 6.05 -1.19 4.04
N ALA A 9 6.47 -0.58 2.94
CA ALA A 9 7.54 0.39 2.93
C ALA A 9 7.22 1.54 1.96
N TRP A 10 7.86 2.68 2.20
CA TRP A 10 7.93 3.75 1.21
C TRP A 10 9.17 3.53 0.35
N ASP A 11 9.03 3.65 -0.96
CA ASP A 11 10.15 3.69 -1.89
C ASP A 11 9.92 4.76 -2.96
N VAL A 12 10.90 4.91 -3.85
CA VAL A 12 10.86 5.81 -4.99
C VAL A 12 10.73 4.99 -6.26
N ALA A 13 9.83 5.41 -7.16
CA ALA A 13 9.62 4.75 -8.43
C ALA A 13 10.83 4.93 -9.36
N LEU A 14 11.46 3.82 -9.74
CA LEU A 14 12.57 3.84 -10.70
C LEU A 14 12.09 4.01 -12.15
N GLN A 15 10.84 3.63 -12.43
CA GLN A 15 10.19 3.73 -13.73
C GLN A 15 8.71 4.08 -13.56
N SER A 16 8.11 4.68 -14.60
CA SER A 16 6.69 4.99 -14.61
C SER A 16 5.84 3.73 -14.72
N HIS A 17 4.79 3.60 -13.92
CA HIS A 17 3.87 2.47 -13.95
C HIS A 17 2.50 2.85 -13.37
N LYS A 18 1.50 2.00 -13.63
CA LYS A 18 0.14 2.19 -13.11
C LYS A 18 0.08 1.80 -11.63
N CYS A 19 -0.68 2.57 -10.85
CA CYS A 19 -1.02 2.21 -9.48
C CYS A 19 -1.82 0.89 -9.47
N LYS A 20 -1.48 -0.04 -8.58
CA LYS A 20 -2.15 -1.35 -8.49
C LYS A 20 -3.63 -1.24 -8.07
N ARG A 21 -4.01 -0.19 -7.33
CA ARG A 21 -5.39 0.00 -6.84
C ARG A 21 -6.31 0.70 -7.86
N ASN A 22 -5.77 1.61 -8.66
CA ASN A 22 -6.52 2.32 -9.70
C ASN A 22 -5.65 2.48 -10.94
N LEU A 23 -5.98 1.75 -12.02
CA LEU A 23 -5.22 1.75 -13.26
C LEU A 23 -5.23 3.09 -14.01
N LYS A 24 -6.11 4.04 -13.64
CA LYS A 24 -6.09 5.41 -14.15
C LYS A 24 -5.00 6.27 -13.51
N HIS A 25 -4.48 5.88 -12.34
CA HIS A 25 -3.43 6.62 -11.66
C HIS A 25 -2.06 6.15 -12.16
N ILE A 26 -1.21 7.12 -12.47
CA ILE A 26 0.19 6.90 -12.86
C ILE A 26 1.09 7.23 -11.66
N ILE A 27 2.09 6.39 -11.44
CA ILE A 27 3.22 6.66 -10.56
C ILE A 27 4.40 6.94 -11.48
N ALA A 28 4.82 8.19 -11.58
CA ALA A 28 5.90 8.62 -12.46
C ALA A 28 7.27 8.21 -11.89
N LYS A 29 8.31 8.22 -12.73
CA LYS A 29 9.70 8.01 -12.27
C LYS A 29 10.07 9.14 -11.30
N GLY A 30 10.64 8.79 -10.14
CA GLY A 30 10.99 9.73 -9.07
C GLY A 30 9.88 9.94 -8.05
N ASP A 31 8.64 9.48 -8.31
CA ASP A 31 7.56 9.61 -7.35
C ASP A 31 7.79 8.71 -6.14
N ARG A 32 7.48 9.24 -4.96
CA ARG A 32 7.33 8.44 -3.75
C ARG A 32 6.06 7.58 -3.85
N ARG A 33 6.16 6.31 -3.51
CA ARG A 33 5.05 5.34 -3.59
C ARG A 33 5.07 4.38 -2.41
N LEU A 34 3.91 3.79 -2.14
CA LEU A 34 3.78 2.72 -1.15
C LEU A 34 4.04 1.38 -1.83
N LYS A 35 4.99 0.62 -1.28
CA LYS A 35 5.28 -0.76 -1.64
C LYS A 35 4.69 -1.69 -0.59
N ILE A 36 3.92 -2.70 -1.03
CA ILE A 36 3.41 -3.77 -0.19
C ILE A 36 3.90 -5.10 -0.76
N LYS A 37 4.66 -5.88 0.03
CA LYS A 37 5.15 -7.20 -0.34
C LYS A 37 4.38 -8.31 0.36
N GLU A 38 3.86 -9.24 -0.42
CA GLU A 38 3.11 -10.42 0.02
C GLU A 38 3.74 -11.68 -0.57
N GLY A 39 4.54 -12.38 0.24
CA GLY A 39 5.33 -13.52 -0.23
C GLY A 39 6.27 -13.10 -1.37
N ARG A 40 6.04 -13.65 -2.57
CA ARG A 40 6.80 -13.36 -3.78
C ARG A 40 6.23 -12.20 -4.61
N SER A 41 5.05 -11.70 -4.25
CA SER A 41 4.37 -10.63 -4.99
C SER A 41 4.64 -9.27 -4.36
N GLU A 42 4.87 -8.27 -5.21
CA GLU A 42 5.01 -6.87 -4.81
C GLU A 42 3.93 -6.04 -5.50
N SER A 43 3.30 -5.14 -4.73
CA SER A 43 2.30 -4.22 -5.23
C SER A 43 2.69 -2.80 -4.90
N HIS A 44 2.50 -1.90 -5.86
CA HIS A 44 2.88 -0.51 -5.77
C HIS A 44 1.66 0.40 -5.88
N TYR A 45 1.58 1.41 -5.02
CA TYR A 45 0.46 2.33 -4.92
C TYR A 45 0.93 3.78 -4.88
N CYS A 46 0.25 4.66 -5.62
CA CYS A 46 0.50 6.09 -5.53
C CYS A 46 0.11 6.63 -4.14
N MET A 47 0.62 7.80 -3.77
CA MET A 47 0.38 8.42 -2.46
C MET A 47 -1.12 8.52 -2.10
N GLN A 48 -1.96 8.92 -3.06
CA GLN A 48 -3.41 9.04 -2.85
C GLN A 48 -4.07 7.68 -2.53
N CYS A 49 -3.66 6.61 -3.22
CA CYS A 49 -4.19 5.28 -2.93
C CYS A 49 -3.59 4.71 -1.64
N ALA A 50 -2.32 5.00 -1.36
CA ALA A 50 -1.61 4.58 -0.17
C ALA A 50 -2.29 5.07 1.11
N GLU A 51 -2.65 6.35 1.17
CA GLU A 51 -3.36 6.94 2.30
C GLU A 51 -4.65 6.17 2.62
N LYS A 52 -5.46 5.89 1.60
CA LYS A 52 -6.72 5.12 1.74
C LYS A 52 -6.48 3.68 2.20
N ILE A 53 -5.36 3.06 1.80
CA ILE A 53 -5.00 1.70 2.24
C ILE A 53 -4.63 1.75 3.74
N LEU A 54 -3.76 2.68 4.13
CA LEU A 54 -3.28 2.81 5.50
C LEU A 54 -4.40 3.16 6.47
N LYS A 55 -5.27 4.12 6.13
CA LYS A 55 -6.46 4.46 6.93
C LYS A 55 -7.39 3.25 7.11
N GLY A 56 -7.66 2.52 6.04
CA GLY A 56 -8.48 1.30 6.12
C GLY A 56 -7.82 0.19 6.94
N GLY A 57 -6.48 0.08 6.90
CA GLY A 57 -5.73 -0.84 7.75
C GLY A 57 -5.81 -0.45 9.22
N LEU A 58 -5.62 0.83 9.54
CA LEU A 58 -5.74 1.36 10.90
C LEU A 58 -7.12 1.11 11.51
N LEU A 59 -8.20 1.37 10.77
CA LEU A 59 -9.56 1.12 11.24
C LEU A 59 -9.78 -0.36 11.59
N LYS A 60 -9.26 -1.28 10.77
CA LYS A 60 -9.36 -2.72 11.05
C LYS A 60 -8.56 -3.12 12.28
N ILE A 61 -7.36 -2.56 12.45
CA ILE A 61 -6.53 -2.83 13.63
C ILE A 61 -7.23 -2.32 14.89
N ASN A 62 -7.78 -1.11 14.86
CA ASN A 62 -8.52 -0.55 16.00
C ASN A 62 -9.75 -1.39 16.35
N SER A 63 -10.56 -1.79 15.37
CA SER A 63 -11.71 -2.68 15.61
C SER A 63 -11.30 -3.99 16.29
N LEU A 64 -10.17 -4.59 15.87
CA LEU A 64 -9.66 -5.81 16.51
C LEU A 64 -9.14 -5.57 17.93
N ILE A 65 -8.71 -4.35 18.26
CA ILE A 65 -8.31 -3.96 19.61
C ILE A 65 -9.54 -3.76 20.49
N ASP A 66 -10.58 -3.13 19.94
CA ASP A 66 -11.86 -2.88 20.66
C ASP A 66 -12.60 -4.18 21.00
N ASP A 67 -12.34 -5.27 20.26
CA ASP A 67 -12.90 -6.61 20.47
C ASP A 67 -12.16 -7.44 21.56
N ILE A 68 -11.12 -6.88 22.21
CA ILE A 68 -10.35 -7.51 23.32
C ILE A 68 -10.96 -7.14 24.67
#